data_AF-A0A3C0PNC2-F1
#
_entry.id   AF-A0A3C0PNC2-F1
#
_cell.length_a   1.000
_cell.length_b   1.000
_cell.length_c   1.000
_cell.angle_alpha   90.00
_cell.angle_beta   90.00
_cell.angle_gamma   90.00
#
_symmetry.space_group_name_H-M   'P 1'
#
loop_
_entity.id
_entity.type
_entity.pdbx_description
1 polymer ?
#
loop_
_entity_poly.entity_id
_entity_poly.type
_entity_poly.pdbx_seq_one_letter_code
_entity_poly.pdbx_strand_id
1 'polypeptide(L)' 'MALLNFESKDASVAEVNPQIEAFLKDFSIEVMPRTAEKVEDFRDLLPSTTRVYVAHIEGTPIEEMVITAKR' A
#
# COMPACT_ATOMS: atom_id res chain seq x y z
N MET A 1 -35.82 -19.30 28.23
CA MET A 1 -35.23 -19.96 27.05
C MET A 1 -35.42 -19.03 25.87
N ALA A 2 -34.35 -18.40 25.38
CA ALA A 2 -34.43 -17.55 24.18
C ALA A 2 -34.37 -18.44 22.94
N LEU A 3 -35.23 -18.18 21.95
CA LEU A 3 -35.43 -19.03 20.77
C LEU A 3 -34.57 -18.63 19.56
N LEU A 4 -33.89 -17.49 19.59
CA LEU A 4 -33.02 -17.03 18.50
C LEU A 4 -31.83 -16.26 19.06
N ASN A 5 -30.63 -16.80 18.88
CA ASN A 5 -29.37 -16.06 19.02
C ASN A 5 -28.95 -15.60 17.62
N PHE A 6 -28.94 -14.28 17.39
CA PHE A 6 -28.29 -13.73 16.22
C PHE A 6 -26.80 -13.61 16.53
N GLU A 7 -25.98 -14.43 15.87
CA GLU A 7 -24.54 -14.21 15.82
C GLU A 7 -24.31 -12.84 15.20
N SER A 8 -23.89 -11.88 16.02
CA SER A 8 -23.12 -10.76 15.50
C SER A 8 -21.94 -11.38 14.80
N LYS A 9 -21.81 -11.13 13.49
CA LYS A 9 -20.57 -11.38 12.77
C LYS A 9 -19.51 -10.60 13.54
N ASP A 10 -18.80 -11.29 14.44
CA ASP A 10 -17.53 -10.81 14.92
C ASP A 10 -16.79 -10.43 13.66
N ALA A 11 -16.34 -9.19 13.58
CA ALA A 11 -15.35 -8.80 12.60
C ALA A 11 -14.13 -9.64 12.94
N SER A 12 -14.13 -10.90 12.49
CA SER A 12 -13.05 -11.83 12.69
C SER A 12 -11.87 -11.13 12.08
N VAL A 13 -11.00 -10.61 12.94
CA VAL A 13 -9.72 -10.05 12.55
C VAL A 13 -9.14 -11.09 11.62
N ALA A 14 -9.04 -10.77 10.32
CA ALA A 14 -8.62 -11.74 9.34
C ALA A 14 -7.31 -12.34 9.84
N GLU A 15 -7.27 -13.67 10.03
CA GLU A 15 -6.05 -14.31 10.51
C GLU A 15 -4.93 -13.94 9.54
N VAL A 16 -3.96 -13.17 10.03
CA VAL A 16 -2.80 -12.78 9.24
C VAL A 16 -1.97 -14.05 9.04
N ASN A 17 -1.80 -14.44 7.78
CA ASN A 17 -0.97 -15.58 7.45
C ASN A 17 0.51 -15.20 7.66
N PRO A 18 1.22 -15.81 8.62
CA PRO A 18 2.59 -15.40 8.97
C PRO A 18 3.59 -15.67 7.84
N GLN A 19 3.32 -16.63 6.95
CA GLN A 19 4.16 -16.89 5.78
C GLN A 19 4.04 -15.76 4.75
N ILE A 20 2.83 -15.22 4.55
CA ILE A 20 2.60 -14.07 3.67
C ILE A 20 3.23 -12.80 4.26
N GLU A 21 3.07 -12.58 5.57
CA GLU A 21 3.68 -11.44 6.25
C GLU A 21 5.21 -11.46 6.11
N ALA A 22 5.85 -12.62 6.35
CA ALA A 22 7.28 -12.78 6.20
C ALA A 22 7.75 -12.57 4.75
N PHE A 23 6.96 -13.02 3.77
CA PHE A 23 7.26 -12.83 2.35
C PHE A 23 7.20 -11.35 1.93
N LEU A 24 6.23 -10.61 2.47
CA LEU A 24 6.07 -9.18 2.19
C LEU A 24 7.01 -8.30 3.02
N LYS A 25 7.83 -8.88 3.90
CA LYS A 25 8.82 -8.13 4.65
C LYS A 25 9.83 -7.49 3.70
N ASP A 26 10.11 -6.20 3.91
CA ASP A 26 11.07 -5.41 3.13
C ASP A 26 10.77 -5.36 1.61
N PHE A 27 9.50 -5.52 1.23
CA PHE A 27 9.08 -5.40 -0.17
C PHE A 27 9.27 -3.98 -0.73
N SER A 28 9.48 -3.91 -2.04
CA SER A 28 9.55 -2.66 -2.80
C SER A 28 8.40 -2.56 -3.79
N ILE A 29 8.03 -1.33 -4.13
CA ILE A 29 7.09 -1.04 -5.21
C ILE A 29 7.76 -0.19 -6.29
N GLU A 30 7.35 -0.42 -7.53
CA GLU A 30 7.70 0.41 -8.67
C GLU A 30 6.43 1.05 -9.22
N VAL A 31 6.47 2.35 -9.44
CA VAL A 31 5.31 3.10 -9.92
C VAL A 31 5.74 4.12 -10.97
N MET A 32 4.92 4.25 -12.01
CA MET A 32 5.08 5.29 -13.03
C MET A 32 4.62 6.63 -12.44
N PRO A 33 5.28 7.76 -12.76
CA PRO A 33 4.92 9.09 -12.25
C PRO A 33 3.42 9.42 -12.37
N ARG A 34 2.83 9.24 -13.57
CA ARG A 34 1.39 9.44 -13.83
C ARG A 34 0.44 8.59 -12.97
N THR A 35 0.93 7.48 -12.44
CA THR A 35 0.16 6.61 -11.53
C THR A 35 0.33 7.10 -10.09
N ALA A 36 1.55 7.48 -9.71
CA ALA A 36 1.83 8.09 -8.42
C ALA A 36 1.07 9.41 -8.22
N GLU A 37 0.86 10.20 -9.27
CA GLU A 37 0.09 11.44 -9.23
C GLU A 37 -1.38 11.26 -8.80
N LYS A 38 -1.94 10.07 -9.02
CA LYS A 38 -3.31 9.74 -8.62
C LYS A 38 -3.42 9.34 -7.15
N VAL A 39 -2.28 9.15 -6.48
CA VAL A 39 -2.21 8.86 -5.04
C VAL A 39 -2.09 10.20 -4.32
N GLU A 40 -3.08 10.51 -3.48
CA GLU A 40 -3.09 11.73 -2.69
C GLU A 40 -2.06 11.66 -1.55
N ASP A 41 -2.02 10.51 -0.86
CA ASP A 41 -1.08 10.24 0.23
C ASP A 41 -0.60 8.79 0.20
N PHE A 42 0.71 8.57 0.09
CA PHE A 42 1.28 7.22 0.09
C PHE A 42 1.16 6.53 1.45
N ARG A 43 1.03 7.28 2.55
CA ARG A 43 0.91 6.72 3.90
C ARG A 43 -0.41 5.98 4.12
N ASP A 44 -1.42 6.24 3.29
CA ASP A 44 -2.69 5.52 3.31
C ASP A 44 -2.60 4.14 2.65
N LEU A 45 -1.58 3.93 1.80
CA LEU A 45 -1.43 2.71 1.00
C LEU A 45 -0.21 1.87 1.40
N LEU A 46 0.85 2.52 1.88
CA LEU A 46 2.13 1.88 2.15
C LEU A 46 2.42 1.86 3.66
N PRO A 47 2.91 0.72 4.17
CA PRO A 47 3.41 0.66 5.53
C PRO A 47 4.50 1.70 5.80
N SER A 48 4.62 2.10 7.07
CA SER A 48 5.75 2.91 7.50
C SER A 48 7.07 2.22 7.14
N THR A 49 8.09 2.99 6.78
CA THR A 49 9.44 2.51 6.39
C THR A 49 9.52 1.76 5.07
N THR A 50 8.43 1.65 4.29
CA THR A 50 8.48 1.12 2.93
C THR A 50 9.43 1.96 2.06
N ARG A 51 10.33 1.28 1.36
CA ARG A 51 11.23 1.91 0.40
C ARG A 51 10.55 2.01 -0.96
N VAL A 52 10.46 3.22 -1.49
CA VAL A 52 9.88 3.50 -2.81
C VAL A 52 10.98 3.89 -3.79
N TYR A 53 11.01 3.26 -4.95
CA TYR A 53 11.90 3.62 -6.06
C TYR A 53 11.09 4.36 -7.12
N VAL A 54 11.50 5.59 -7.46
CA VAL A 54 10.88 6.37 -8.53
C VAL A 54 11.69 6.14 -9.80
N ALA A 55 11.11 5.39 -10.73
CA ALA A 55 11.77 5.06 -11.99
C ALA A 55 11.76 6.27 -12.93
N HIS A 56 12.95 6.68 -13.37
CA HIS A 56 13.08 7.64 -14.48
C HIS A 56 13.05 6.88 -15.80
N ILE A 57 12.12 7.27 -16.67
CA ILE A 57 11.93 6.66 -17.99
C ILE A 57 12.28 7.66 -19.09
N GLU A 58 12.67 7.14 -20.25
CA GLU A 58 12.99 7.96 -21.40
C GLU A 58 11.81 8.85 -21.80
N GLY A 59 12.08 10.12 -22.10
CA GLY A 59 11.07 11.09 -22.49
C GLY A 59 10.32 11.76 -21.33
N THR A 60 10.63 11.43 -20.07
CA THR A 60 10.05 12.12 -18.91
C THR A 60 11.03 13.14 -18.30
N PRO A 61 10.64 14.40 -18.09
CA PRO A 61 11.46 15.39 -17.41
C PRO A 61 11.78 14.99 -15.95
N ILE A 62 12.95 15.41 -15.44
CA ILE A 62 13.36 15.10 -14.07
C ILE A 62 12.44 15.75 -13.03
N GLU A 63 11.83 16.88 -13.39
CA GLU A 63 10.91 17.63 -12.54
C GLU A 63 9.70 16.78 -12.13
N GLU A 64 9.21 15.91 -13.01
CA GLU A 64 8.11 14.98 -12.70
C GLU A 64 8.52 13.94 -11.64
N MET A 65 9.78 13.50 -11.65
CA MET A 65 10.30 12.58 -10.63
C MET A 65 10.36 13.26 -9.26
N VAL A 66 10.82 14.52 -9.24
CA VAL A 66 10.93 15.32 -8.02
C VAL A 66 9.54 15.63 -7.44
N ILE A 67 8.55 15.91 -8.29
CA ILE A 67 7.16 16.09 -7.85
C ILE A 67 6.63 14.80 -7.24
N THR A 68 6.89 13.65 -7.87
CA THR A 68 6.49 12.34 -7.36
C THR A 68 7.12 12.03 -6.00
N ALA A 69 8.42 12.26 -5.83
CA ALA A 69 9.15 11.96 -4.60
C ALA A 69 8.82 12.87 -3.40
N LYS A 70 8.16 14.02 -3.63
CA LYS A 70 7.75 14.96 -2.57
C LYS A 70 6.42 14.62 -1.90
N ARG A 71 5.66 13.70 -2.48
CA ARG A 71 4.38 13.22 -1.95
C ARG A 71 4.62 12.22 -0.83
#